data_AF-A0A5C5VRJ0-F1
#
_entry.id   AF-A0A5C5VRJ0-F1
#
_cell.length_a   1.000
_cell.length_b   1.000
_cell.length_c   1.000
_cell.angle_alpha   90.00
_cell.angle_beta   90.00
_cell.angle_gamma   90.00
#
_symmetry.space_group_name_H-M   'P 1'
#
loop_
_entity.id
_entity.type
_entity.pdbx_description
1 polymer ?
#
loop_
_entity_poly.entity_id
_entity_poly.type
_entity_poly.pdbx_seq_one_letter_code
_entity_poly.pdbx_strand_id
1 'polypeptide(L)'
;MTIRLRAKSFSGPSRAALLLAVVAVALSCTAWAGVAVIANHTSAIQTVQVTAESGISSAVAIQPGFSRPLFSASPLHASLTTTIGPQSKRLADGAAYRIVSSGLPGSVMLKQIGFGEQPDKPTPLWRGEPETVVGAARWSIPVVLYVDEEEPTRDAIWQRRLTARIEAASTILQQHAGVSLRVAGFGRWQSEDRTTDFLRSFDEFQRSVDPPEGHVAIGFTSQYVFEEGPRKLGGTRGSLRRHVMLREWSPQVTENERLQLLVHELGHHFGAAHSPETESVMRALLGDRRQRLKAVKIRFDVANTLILALVGDEIRSRGVTDANQLTPWTRHRLAAIYAILSATLPEDPAAGVQARRAGAVGVPVKPVIRTEPLAALTATAATNRKLPLSADPERGEAARLVGDDLTDALVRSAAKAAMEDPSIDSRRRFLVALGLGLDDSETLRKNPRTRAEALATESDAARSARINVLQQPTVRGRNDTLKHFAVSAALAAMTSSTEAHALGFAKEAIDAQGGSGFSFADLAADRAGIRFAEAVLAGTAPLAWLAEEFRGNNFVPALEGYSEGLPIEKMMKEYGGQGDPRFQAVIGEIDRGIEALPPYRPLSLKLDALHQAPASFRVD
;
A
#
# COMPACT_ATOMS: atom_id res chain seq x y z
N MET A 1 33.74 63.90 57.11
CA MET A 1 33.91 62.43 57.23
C MET A 1 32.87 61.80 56.30
N THR A 2 33.31 61.36 55.13
CA THR A 2 32.48 61.00 54.00
C THR A 2 31.97 59.57 54.15
N ILE A 3 30.69 59.38 54.48
CA ILE A 3 30.07 58.06 54.60
C ILE A 3 29.30 57.74 53.31
N ARG A 4 29.78 56.72 52.60
CA ARG A 4 29.14 56.11 51.43
C ARG A 4 27.87 55.36 51.85
N LEU A 5 26.75 55.62 51.16
CA LEU A 5 25.62 54.69 51.09
C LEU A 5 25.35 54.36 49.62
N ARG A 6 25.45 53.07 49.30
CA ARG A 6 25.22 52.46 47.98
C ARG A 6 23.75 52.60 47.57
N ALA A 7 23.49 53.20 46.41
CA ALA A 7 22.25 53.01 45.68
C ALA A 7 22.24 51.59 45.06
N LYS A 8 21.27 50.75 45.43
CA LYS A 8 20.91 49.55 44.66
C LYS A 8 20.12 50.01 43.44
N SER A 9 20.68 49.85 42.24
CA SER A 9 19.89 50.00 41.01
C SER A 9 19.07 48.73 40.76
N PHE A 10 17.76 48.90 40.62
CA PHE A 10 16.91 47.95 39.94
C PHE A 10 17.17 48.09 38.44
N SER A 11 17.96 47.18 37.87
CA SER A 11 18.04 47.01 36.42
C SER A 11 16.87 46.12 35.97
N GLY A 12 15.87 46.69 35.31
CA GLY A 12 14.92 45.91 34.52
C GLY A 12 15.66 45.10 33.44
N PRO A 13 15.03 44.05 32.86
CA PRO A 13 15.69 43.21 31.88
C PRO A 13 16.22 44.08 30.74
N SER A 14 17.52 43.93 30.45
CA SER A 14 18.21 44.66 29.40
C SER A 14 17.49 44.43 28.07
N ARG A 15 17.51 45.43 27.18
CA ARG A 15 16.98 45.31 25.81
C ARG A 15 17.51 44.05 25.09
N ALA A 16 18.69 43.57 25.46
CA ALA A 16 19.26 42.30 25.01
C ALA A 16 18.49 41.07 25.50
N ALA A 17 17.98 41.04 26.72
CA ALA A 17 17.14 39.95 27.24
C ALA A 17 15.75 39.92 26.60
N LEU A 18 15.19 41.09 26.28
CA LEU A 18 13.93 41.18 25.52
C LEU A 18 14.12 40.76 24.04
N LEU A 19 15.25 41.13 23.42
CA LEU A 19 15.62 40.67 22.08
C LEU A 19 15.94 39.16 22.04
N LEU A 20 16.60 38.61 23.07
CA LEU A 20 16.84 37.18 23.18
C LEU A 20 15.54 36.39 23.44
N ALA A 21 14.58 36.93 24.19
CA ALA A 21 13.28 36.30 24.36
C ALA A 21 12.43 36.35 23.07
N VAL A 22 12.47 37.44 22.30
CA VAL A 22 11.80 37.55 20.99
C VAL A 22 12.48 36.67 19.93
N VAL A 23 13.81 36.53 19.96
CA VAL A 23 14.55 35.62 19.07
C VAL A 23 14.42 34.15 19.50
N ALA A 24 14.31 33.85 20.79
CA ALA A 24 14.08 32.48 21.29
C ALA A 24 12.63 31.99 21.07
N VAL A 25 11.64 32.89 21.11
CA VAL A 25 10.27 32.57 20.69
C VAL A 25 10.18 32.42 19.17
N ALA A 26 10.98 33.16 18.39
CA ALA A 26 11.08 32.97 16.94
C ALA A 26 11.87 31.70 16.52
N LEU A 27 12.67 31.11 17.41
CA LEU A 27 13.45 29.89 17.17
C LEU A 27 12.77 28.60 17.66
N SER A 28 11.56 28.68 18.21
CA SER A 28 10.88 27.52 18.84
C SER A 28 9.63 27.01 18.11
N CYS A 29 9.38 27.45 16.88
CA CYS A 29 8.35 26.87 16.02
C CYS A 29 8.89 26.68 14.60
N THR A 30 9.65 25.60 14.39
CA THR A 30 9.88 25.08 13.04
C THR A 30 8.57 24.48 12.53
N ALA A 31 7.66 25.31 12.06
CA ALA A 31 6.43 24.85 11.43
C ALA A 31 6.77 24.28 10.04
N TRP A 32 6.55 22.98 9.87
CA TRP A 32 6.76 22.27 8.61
C TRP A 32 5.48 22.27 7.77
N ALA A 33 5.57 22.71 6.51
CA ALA A 33 4.46 22.58 5.56
C ALA A 33 4.23 21.10 5.22
N GLY A 34 2.99 20.65 5.39
CA GLY A 34 2.59 19.25 5.24
C GLY A 34 1.73 19.00 4.01
N VAL A 35 2.22 18.15 3.11
CA VAL A 35 1.43 17.38 2.16
C VAL A 35 1.12 16.03 2.79
N ALA A 36 -0.17 15.70 2.96
CA ALA A 36 -0.58 14.37 3.40
C ALA A 36 -1.77 13.90 2.57
N VAL A 37 -1.93 12.59 2.40
CA VAL A 37 -3.11 12.03 1.72
C VAL A 37 -3.87 11.13 2.67
N ILE A 38 -5.19 11.26 2.71
CA ILE A 38 -6.06 10.35 3.44
C ILE A 38 -6.99 9.64 2.45
N ALA A 39 -6.95 8.31 2.44
CA ALA A 39 -7.85 7.45 1.68
C ALA A 39 -8.92 6.84 2.58
N ASN A 40 -10.13 6.67 2.06
CA ASN A 40 -11.23 6.00 2.75
C ASN A 40 -11.40 4.58 2.20
N HIS A 41 -10.99 3.57 2.97
CA HIS A 41 -11.15 2.15 2.61
C HIS A 41 -12.33 1.50 3.37
N THR A 42 -13.27 2.30 3.84
CA THR A 42 -14.53 1.83 4.45
C THR A 42 -15.66 1.86 3.43
N SER A 43 -16.80 1.25 3.76
CA SER A 43 -18.00 1.24 2.91
C SER A 43 -18.87 2.49 3.03
N ALA A 44 -18.57 3.39 3.98
CA ALA A 44 -19.34 4.61 4.24
C ALA A 44 -18.51 5.87 4.00
N ILE A 45 -19.16 7.01 3.79
CA ILE A 45 -18.48 8.31 3.74
C ILE A 45 -17.85 8.59 5.10
N GLN A 46 -16.58 8.97 5.11
CA GLN A 46 -15.86 9.33 6.33
C GLN A 46 -15.57 10.82 6.34
N THR A 47 -15.88 11.49 7.45
CA THR A 47 -15.56 12.90 7.66
C THR A 47 -14.39 13.01 8.62
N VAL A 48 -13.29 13.59 8.16
CA VAL A 48 -12.08 13.81 8.94
C VAL A 48 -12.00 15.30 9.28
N GLN A 49 -11.88 15.64 10.55
CA GLN A 49 -11.50 16.99 10.95
C GLN A 49 -9.99 17.14 10.81
N VAL A 50 -9.54 18.06 9.96
CA VAL A 50 -8.12 18.31 9.75
C VAL A 50 -7.80 19.69 10.30
N THR A 51 -6.80 19.77 11.18
CA THR A 51 -6.39 21.00 11.85
C THR A 51 -4.89 21.22 11.65
N ALA A 52 -4.54 22.38 11.11
CA ALA A 52 -3.16 22.85 11.06
C ALA A 52 -2.72 23.37 12.44
N GLU A 53 -1.43 23.28 12.75
CA GLU A 53 -0.87 23.82 14.01
C GLU A 53 -1.06 25.35 14.13
N SER A 54 -1.25 26.06 13.03
CA SER A 54 -1.67 27.48 13.02
C SER A 54 -3.09 27.73 13.54
N GLY A 55 -3.87 26.67 13.81
CA GLY A 55 -5.24 26.74 14.33
C GLY A 55 -6.34 26.69 13.26
N ILE A 56 -5.98 26.69 11.98
CA ILE A 56 -6.94 26.55 10.87
C ILE A 56 -7.47 25.13 10.85
N SER A 57 -8.79 24.95 10.81
CA SER A 57 -9.44 23.63 10.82
C SER A 57 -10.49 23.51 9.71
N SER A 58 -10.64 22.31 9.16
CA SER A 58 -11.60 22.01 8.10
C SER A 58 -12.09 20.57 8.17
N ALA A 59 -13.38 20.38 7.88
CA ALA A 59 -14.00 19.06 7.78
C ALA A 59 -13.88 18.53 6.35
N VAL A 60 -13.21 17.39 6.18
CA VAL A 60 -12.99 16.76 4.88
C VAL A 60 -13.80 15.48 4.77
N ALA A 61 -14.84 15.50 3.92
CA ALA A 61 -15.62 14.32 3.57
C ALA A 61 -14.94 13.52 2.45
N ILE A 62 -14.72 12.23 2.69
CA ILE A 62 -14.03 11.30 1.80
C ILE A 62 -14.97 10.15 1.45
N GLN A 63 -15.28 9.99 0.17
CA GLN A 63 -16.15 8.92 -0.33
C GLN A 63 -15.46 7.55 -0.27
N PRO A 64 -16.21 6.43 -0.17
CA PRO A 64 -15.65 5.08 -0.23
C PRO A 64 -14.72 4.86 -1.45
N GLY A 65 -13.50 4.40 -1.17
CA GLY A 65 -12.44 4.16 -2.16
C GLY A 65 -11.81 5.43 -2.74
N PHE A 66 -12.14 6.63 -2.26
CA PHE A 66 -11.48 7.87 -2.67
C PHE A 66 -10.36 8.27 -1.71
N SER A 67 -9.42 9.03 -2.24
CA SER A 67 -8.36 9.71 -1.50
C SER A 67 -8.53 11.23 -1.57
N ARG A 68 -8.06 11.93 -0.53
CA ARG A 68 -8.00 13.39 -0.48
C ARG A 68 -6.60 13.84 -0.08
N PRO A 69 -5.93 14.66 -0.91
CA PRO A 69 -4.73 15.36 -0.48
C PRO A 69 -5.09 16.51 0.46
N LEU A 70 -4.20 16.74 1.40
CA LEU A 70 -4.23 17.80 2.40
C LEU A 70 -2.95 18.59 2.23
N PHE A 71 -3.09 19.91 2.24
CA PHE A 71 -1.99 20.85 2.03
C PHE A 71 -2.00 21.83 3.18
N SER A 72 -0.83 22.21 3.67
CA SER A 72 -0.72 23.11 4.82
C SER A 72 0.67 23.71 4.89
N ALA A 73 0.79 24.94 5.42
CA ALA A 73 2.08 25.59 5.65
C ALA A 73 2.69 25.19 7.01
N SER A 74 1.88 24.64 7.91
CA SER A 74 2.25 24.08 9.20
C SER A 74 1.79 22.61 9.34
N PRO A 75 2.31 21.86 10.33
CA PRO A 75 1.98 20.44 10.47
C PRO A 75 0.49 20.20 10.67
N LEU A 76 0.01 19.07 10.16
CA LEU A 76 -1.41 18.72 10.16
C LEU A 76 -1.73 17.68 11.24
N HIS A 77 -2.90 17.82 11.85
CA HIS A 77 -3.53 16.82 12.70
C HIS A 77 -4.85 16.40 12.08
N ALA A 78 -5.10 15.10 11.98
CA ALA A 78 -6.37 14.54 11.57
C ALA A 78 -7.10 13.95 12.78
N SER A 79 -8.35 14.33 12.96
CA SER A 79 -9.25 13.81 13.98
C SER A 79 -10.46 13.13 13.35
N LEU A 80 -10.74 11.90 13.78
CA LEU A 80 -11.89 11.10 13.37
C LEU A 80 -12.80 10.89 14.57
N THR A 81 -14.09 11.17 14.41
CA THR A 81 -15.09 10.78 15.41
C THR A 81 -15.36 9.29 15.27
N THR A 82 -15.01 8.51 16.30
CA THR A 82 -15.28 7.07 16.34
C THR A 82 -16.28 6.75 17.44
N THR A 83 -16.88 5.56 17.41
CA THR A 83 -17.80 5.06 18.47
C THR A 83 -17.13 4.95 19.85
N ILE A 84 -15.80 4.87 19.91
CA ILE A 84 -15.00 4.82 21.15
C ILE A 84 -14.38 6.18 21.52
N GLY A 85 -14.76 7.26 20.84
CA GLY A 85 -14.28 8.62 21.07
C GLY A 85 -13.48 9.21 19.89
N PRO A 86 -13.14 10.51 19.92
CA PRO A 86 -12.34 11.12 18.86
C PRO A 86 -10.91 10.57 18.87
N GLN A 87 -10.44 10.08 17.72
CA GLN A 87 -9.04 9.70 17.52
C GLN A 87 -8.33 10.82 16.75
N SER A 88 -7.34 11.46 17.38
CA SER A 88 -6.48 12.45 16.75
C SER A 88 -5.09 11.89 16.45
N LYS A 89 -4.55 12.20 15.28
CA LYS A 89 -3.23 11.76 14.84
C LYS A 89 -2.53 12.88 14.07
N ARG A 90 -1.27 13.15 14.43
CA ARG A 90 -0.39 14.01 13.65
C ARG A 90 -0.06 13.33 12.32
N LEU A 91 -0.23 14.06 11.22
CA LEU A 91 0.09 13.59 9.88
C LEU A 91 1.54 13.96 9.56
N ALA A 92 2.33 12.97 9.21
CA ALA A 92 3.68 13.16 8.71
C ALA A 92 3.64 13.72 7.28
N ASP A 93 4.63 14.53 6.95
CA ASP A 93 4.72 15.14 5.63
C ASP A 93 5.14 14.12 4.56
N GLY A 94 4.58 14.27 3.35
CA GLY A 94 4.69 13.32 2.26
C GLY A 94 4.18 11.93 2.64
N ALA A 95 3.26 11.82 3.60
CA ALA A 95 2.68 10.55 4.03
C ALA A 95 1.32 10.31 3.39
N ALA A 96 0.95 9.04 3.30
CA ALA A 96 -0.42 8.64 3.02
C ALA A 96 -0.99 7.84 4.19
N TYR A 97 -2.29 7.95 4.38
CA TYR A 97 -3.04 7.27 5.41
C TYR A 97 -4.30 6.64 4.80
N ARG A 98 -4.78 5.57 5.41
CA ARG A 98 -6.05 4.91 5.09
C ARG A 98 -6.94 4.83 6.33
N ILE A 99 -8.21 5.15 6.14
CA ILE A 99 -9.27 4.91 7.11
C ILE A 99 -9.78 3.50 6.88
N VAL A 100 -9.71 2.65 7.90
CA VAL A 100 -10.15 1.25 7.85
C VAL A 100 -11.09 0.96 9.02
N SER A 101 -12.01 0.01 8.83
CA SER A 101 -12.85 -0.48 9.93
C SER A 101 -11.98 -1.15 11.00
N SER A 102 -12.19 -0.82 12.27
CA SER A 102 -11.38 -1.32 13.39
C SER A 102 -11.88 -2.63 14.00
N GLY A 103 -12.72 -3.39 13.29
CA GLY A 103 -13.24 -4.69 13.72
C GLY A 103 -14.44 -4.62 14.67
N LEU A 104 -14.63 -3.52 15.42
CA LEU A 104 -15.86 -3.27 16.17
C LEU A 104 -16.92 -2.60 15.27
N PRO A 105 -18.23 -2.92 15.42
CA PRO A 105 -19.30 -2.31 14.62
C PRO A 105 -19.26 -0.78 14.67
N GLY A 106 -19.18 -0.14 13.50
CA GLY A 106 -19.17 1.32 13.36
C GLY A 106 -17.87 2.03 13.77
N SER A 107 -16.83 1.28 14.16
CA SER A 107 -15.53 1.85 14.55
C SER A 107 -14.57 1.93 13.35
N VAL A 108 -13.85 3.05 13.23
CA VAL A 108 -12.86 3.29 12.19
C VAL A 108 -11.54 3.75 12.80
N MET A 109 -10.41 3.50 12.11
CA MET A 109 -9.10 3.96 12.54
C MET A 109 -8.24 4.47 11.36
N LEU A 110 -7.35 5.42 11.64
CA LEU A 110 -6.44 6.00 10.65
C LEU A 110 -5.05 5.32 10.68
N LYS A 111 -4.77 4.47 9.70
CA LYS A 111 -3.48 3.79 9.55
C LYS A 111 -2.61 4.48 8.53
N GLN A 112 -1.32 4.64 8.81
CA GLN A 112 -0.35 5.11 7.81
C GLN A 112 -0.10 4.02 6.78
N ILE A 113 0.09 4.42 5.53
CA ILE A 113 0.49 3.54 4.43
C ILE A 113 2.01 3.68 4.29
N GLY A 114 2.71 2.55 4.34
CA GLY A 114 4.17 2.52 4.21
C GLY A 114 4.59 2.81 2.78
N PHE A 115 5.22 3.97 2.56
CA PHE A 115 5.84 4.34 1.29
C PHE A 115 7.36 4.56 1.43
N GLY A 116 8.03 3.74 2.24
CA GLY A 116 9.46 3.88 2.54
C GLY A 116 9.78 5.02 3.52
N GLU A 117 11.06 5.19 3.84
CA GLU A 117 11.54 6.23 4.76
C GLU A 117 11.20 7.64 4.26
N GLN A 118 10.92 8.52 5.22
CA GLN A 118 10.62 9.93 4.98
C GLN A 118 11.86 10.74 5.35
N PRO A 119 12.55 11.37 4.39
CA PRO A 119 13.64 12.28 4.73
C PRO A 119 13.11 13.47 5.52
N ASP A 120 13.94 14.05 6.38
CA ASP A 120 13.63 15.30 7.05
C ASP A 120 13.44 16.42 6.01
N LYS A 121 12.30 17.11 6.06
CA LYS A 121 12.02 18.20 5.12
C LYS A 121 12.66 19.51 5.58
N PRO A 122 13.46 20.17 4.74
CA PRO A 122 13.91 21.53 5.02
C PRO A 122 12.73 22.50 4.95
N THR A 123 12.72 23.49 5.84
CA THR A 123 11.66 24.52 5.93
C THR A 123 11.42 25.18 4.57
N PRO A 124 10.19 25.18 4.05
CA PRO A 124 9.90 25.85 2.79
C PRO A 124 9.97 27.36 2.93
N LEU A 125 10.45 28.03 1.88
CA LEU A 125 10.27 29.46 1.68
C LEU A 125 8.87 29.66 1.06
N TRP A 126 7.83 29.64 1.89
CA TRP A 126 6.44 29.84 1.43
C TRP A 126 6.28 31.26 0.84
N ARG A 127 5.95 31.35 -0.46
CA ARG A 127 5.60 32.62 -1.11
C ARG A 127 4.09 32.68 -1.37
N GLY A 128 3.34 33.26 -0.43
CA GLY A 128 2.35 34.25 -0.88
C GLY A 128 0.85 33.98 -0.77
N GLU A 129 0.34 32.91 -0.15
CA GLU A 129 -1.11 32.84 0.17
C GLU A 129 -1.39 32.43 1.63
N PRO A 130 -2.53 32.85 2.22
CA PRO A 130 -2.93 32.42 3.56
C PRO A 130 -3.04 30.89 3.61
N GLU A 131 -2.60 30.32 4.72
CA GLU A 131 -2.61 28.88 4.93
C GLU A 131 -4.04 28.32 4.79
N THR A 132 -4.21 27.28 3.98
CA THR A 132 -5.49 26.58 3.83
C THR A 132 -5.25 25.09 3.98
N VAL A 133 -5.98 24.44 4.88
CA VAL A 133 -5.86 22.99 5.18
C VAL A 133 -6.30 22.10 4.01
N VAL A 134 -7.14 22.63 3.11
CA VAL A 134 -7.76 21.90 2.00
C VAL A 134 -7.65 22.71 0.71
N GLY A 135 -6.80 22.25 -0.22
CA GLY A 135 -6.88 22.44 -1.68
C GLY A 135 -7.36 23.79 -2.27
N ALA A 136 -7.21 24.92 -1.58
CA ALA A 136 -7.83 26.17 -1.98
C ALA A 136 -6.89 27.13 -2.75
N ALA A 137 -5.57 26.97 -2.62
CA ALA A 137 -4.61 27.69 -3.46
C ALA A 137 -4.75 27.22 -4.91
N ARG A 138 -5.47 27.98 -5.73
CA ARG A 138 -5.76 27.66 -7.13
C ARG A 138 -4.61 28.13 -8.01
N TRP A 139 -3.59 27.29 -8.15
CA TRP A 139 -2.61 27.49 -9.20
C TRP A 139 -3.16 26.93 -10.52
N SER A 140 -3.18 27.76 -11.55
CA SER A 140 -3.74 27.42 -12.85
C SER A 140 -2.64 27.39 -13.90
N ILE A 141 -2.44 26.21 -14.49
CA ILE A 141 -1.46 25.98 -15.54
C ILE A 141 -2.13 26.31 -16.87
N PRO A 142 -1.62 27.30 -17.63
CA PRO A 142 -2.21 27.64 -18.91
C PRO A 142 -1.86 26.55 -19.93
N VAL A 143 -2.87 26.09 -20.67
CA VAL A 143 -2.72 25.07 -21.71
C VAL A 143 -3.16 25.59 -23.07
N VAL A 144 -2.45 25.21 -24.12
CA VAL A 144 -2.82 25.51 -25.51
C VAL A 144 -3.21 24.19 -26.17
N LEU A 145 -4.41 24.14 -26.73
CA LEU A 145 -4.95 22.92 -27.33
C LEU A 145 -4.67 22.92 -28.83
N TYR A 146 -4.11 21.82 -29.31
CA TYR A 146 -3.79 21.64 -30.71
C TYR A 146 -4.56 20.46 -31.28
N VAL A 147 -4.98 20.56 -32.54
CA VAL A 147 -5.48 19.44 -33.35
C VAL A 147 -4.67 19.34 -34.64
N ASP A 148 -4.59 18.15 -35.22
CA ASP A 148 -4.02 17.97 -36.55
C ASP A 148 -4.97 18.43 -37.65
N GLU A 149 -4.50 18.44 -38.89
CA GLU A 149 -5.29 18.80 -40.07
C GLU A 149 -6.41 17.80 -40.37
N GLU A 150 -6.30 16.56 -39.87
CA GLU A 150 -7.29 15.50 -40.02
C GLU A 150 -8.51 15.67 -39.10
N GLU A 151 -8.49 16.60 -38.15
CA GLU A 151 -9.67 16.91 -37.33
C GLU A 151 -10.81 17.42 -38.23
N PRO A 152 -11.89 16.62 -38.40
CA PRO A 152 -12.86 16.83 -39.46
C PRO A 152 -13.87 17.94 -39.13
N THR A 153 -13.92 18.41 -37.88
CA THR A 153 -14.90 19.41 -37.46
C THR A 153 -14.36 20.84 -37.56
N ARG A 154 -15.29 21.80 -37.70
CA ARG A 154 -14.98 23.24 -37.68
C ARG A 154 -14.42 23.66 -36.32
N ASP A 155 -13.61 24.71 -36.32
CA ASP A 155 -12.94 25.23 -35.12
C ASP A 155 -13.85 25.38 -33.90
N ALA A 156 -15.01 26.02 -34.06
CA ALA A 156 -15.95 26.20 -32.96
C ALA A 156 -16.44 24.89 -32.29
N ILE A 157 -16.46 23.77 -33.04
CA ILE A 157 -16.98 22.48 -32.56
C ILE A 157 -15.91 21.76 -31.74
N TRP A 158 -14.72 21.53 -32.31
CA TRP A 158 -13.66 20.83 -31.58
C TRP A 158 -13.15 21.66 -30.41
N GLN A 159 -13.04 22.99 -30.54
CA GLN A 159 -12.58 23.85 -29.44
C GLN A 159 -13.52 23.72 -28.23
N ARG A 160 -14.84 23.80 -28.45
CA ARG A 160 -15.83 23.62 -27.38
C ARG A 160 -15.74 22.21 -26.75
N ARG A 161 -15.64 21.16 -27.57
CA ARG A 161 -15.53 19.77 -27.12
C ARG A 161 -14.30 19.56 -26.24
N LEU A 162 -13.14 19.96 -26.73
CA LEU A 162 -11.87 19.75 -26.04
C LEU A 162 -11.73 20.64 -24.81
N THR A 163 -12.24 21.88 -24.83
CA THR A 163 -12.32 22.73 -23.63
C THR A 163 -13.14 22.05 -22.54
N ALA A 164 -14.33 21.53 -22.85
CA ALA A 164 -15.15 20.82 -21.86
C ALA A 164 -14.43 19.60 -21.27
N ARG A 165 -13.69 18.85 -22.10
CA ARG A 165 -12.90 17.71 -21.65
C ARG A 165 -11.75 18.14 -20.73
N ILE A 166 -11.05 19.22 -21.07
CA ILE A 166 -9.96 19.78 -20.26
C ILE A 166 -10.49 20.31 -18.93
N GLU A 167 -11.65 20.95 -18.89
CA GLU A 167 -12.28 21.40 -17.66
C GLU A 167 -12.66 20.23 -16.73
N ALA A 168 -13.18 19.14 -17.30
CA ALA A 168 -13.47 17.92 -16.54
C ALA A 168 -12.19 17.28 -15.97
N ALA A 169 -11.12 17.18 -16.78
CA ALA A 169 -9.83 16.68 -16.32
C ALA A 169 -9.18 17.60 -15.27
N SER A 170 -9.29 18.92 -15.47
CA SER A 170 -8.83 19.96 -14.54
C SER A 170 -9.50 19.84 -13.17
N THR A 171 -10.79 19.52 -13.14
CA THR A 171 -11.52 19.26 -11.89
C THR A 171 -10.94 18.07 -11.13
N ILE A 172 -10.60 16.98 -11.83
CA ILE A 172 -9.98 15.78 -11.22
C ILE A 172 -8.56 16.11 -10.73
N LEU A 173 -7.76 16.80 -11.54
CA LEU A 173 -6.42 17.23 -11.13
C LEU A 173 -6.45 18.15 -9.92
N GLN A 174 -7.39 19.10 -9.86
CA GLN A 174 -7.53 19.96 -8.69
C GLN A 174 -7.82 19.15 -7.42
N GLN A 175 -8.60 18.06 -7.54
CA GLN A 175 -8.94 17.19 -6.40
C GLN A 175 -7.76 16.35 -5.90
N HIS A 176 -6.79 16.00 -6.75
CA HIS A 176 -5.69 15.08 -6.42
C HIS A 176 -4.30 15.75 -6.32
N ALA A 177 -4.05 16.77 -7.13
CA ALA A 177 -2.79 17.51 -7.18
C ALA A 177 -2.91 18.91 -6.55
N GLY A 178 -4.12 19.45 -6.40
CA GLY A 178 -4.33 20.85 -5.98
C GLY A 178 -3.90 21.88 -7.02
N VAL A 179 -3.83 21.50 -8.29
CA VAL A 179 -3.58 22.39 -9.43
C VAL A 179 -4.67 22.23 -10.47
N SER A 180 -4.94 23.28 -11.23
CA SER A 180 -5.94 23.30 -12.30
C SER A 180 -5.30 23.59 -13.65
N LEU A 181 -5.97 23.20 -14.72
CA LEU A 181 -5.66 23.60 -16.09
C LEU A 181 -6.63 24.69 -16.55
N ARG A 182 -6.12 25.67 -17.29
CA ARG A 182 -6.92 26.70 -17.96
C ARG A 182 -6.56 26.77 -19.43
N VAL A 183 -7.56 26.61 -20.29
CA VAL A 183 -7.37 26.77 -21.74
C VAL A 183 -7.03 28.23 -22.05
N ALA A 184 -5.84 28.46 -22.59
CA ALA A 184 -5.27 29.77 -22.89
C ALA A 184 -5.22 30.05 -24.40
N GLY A 185 -5.37 29.03 -25.25
CA GLY A 185 -5.37 29.19 -26.69
C GLY A 185 -5.63 27.90 -27.44
N PHE A 186 -5.70 28.03 -28.76
CA PHE A 186 -5.97 26.95 -29.70
C PHE A 186 -5.02 27.05 -30.89
N GLY A 187 -4.66 25.92 -31.48
CA GLY A 187 -3.84 25.87 -32.68
C GLY A 187 -4.10 24.62 -33.52
N ARG A 188 -3.50 24.60 -34.72
CA ARG A 188 -3.42 23.41 -35.56
C ARG A 188 -1.95 23.11 -35.85
N TRP A 189 -1.61 21.84 -36.04
CA TRP A 189 -0.33 21.46 -36.61
C TRP A 189 -0.54 20.61 -37.86
N GLN A 190 0.43 20.63 -38.77
CA GLN A 190 0.46 19.74 -39.92
C GLN A 190 1.21 18.46 -39.52
N SER A 191 0.62 17.32 -39.80
CA SER A 191 1.06 16.00 -39.39
C SER A 191 1.37 15.12 -40.60
N GLU A 192 2.41 14.29 -40.51
CA GLU A 192 2.78 13.40 -41.61
C GLU A 192 1.84 12.18 -41.65
N ASP A 193 0.86 12.22 -42.56
CA ASP A 193 -0.15 11.18 -42.85
C ASP A 193 0.40 9.75 -42.98
N ARG A 194 1.66 9.62 -43.39
CA ARG A 194 2.31 8.31 -43.61
C ARG A 194 2.83 7.66 -42.33
N THR A 195 2.83 8.37 -41.21
CA THR A 195 3.42 7.90 -39.95
C THR A 195 2.38 7.18 -39.09
N THR A 196 2.47 5.85 -39.02
CA THR A 196 1.58 5.04 -38.15
C THR A 196 2.08 4.92 -36.71
N ASP A 197 3.37 5.18 -36.47
CA ASP A 197 4.04 5.09 -35.17
C ASP A 197 3.77 6.33 -34.29
N PHE A 198 3.12 6.13 -33.14
CA PHE A 198 2.76 7.22 -32.22
C PHE A 198 3.97 8.01 -31.69
N LEU A 199 5.10 7.36 -31.42
CA LEU A 199 6.28 8.05 -30.87
C LEU A 199 6.88 9.00 -31.90
N ARG A 200 6.89 8.61 -33.18
CA ARG A 200 7.30 9.47 -34.29
C ARG A 200 6.34 10.65 -34.49
N SER A 201 5.03 10.41 -34.50
CA SER A 201 4.04 11.51 -34.55
C SER A 201 4.19 12.48 -33.38
N PHE A 202 4.57 11.97 -32.20
CA PHE A 202 4.83 12.83 -31.04
C PHE A 202 6.13 13.62 -31.17
N ASP A 203 7.21 13.04 -31.71
CA ASP A 203 8.44 13.79 -32.03
C ASP A 203 8.17 14.93 -33.01
N GLU A 204 7.34 14.67 -34.01
CA GLU A 204 6.92 15.68 -34.99
C GLU A 204 6.16 16.81 -34.31
N PHE A 205 5.12 16.50 -33.52
CA PHE A 205 4.35 17.50 -32.78
C PHE A 205 5.26 18.41 -31.93
N GLN A 206 6.26 17.83 -31.24
CA GLN A 206 7.19 18.60 -30.42
C GLN A 206 8.10 19.53 -31.24
N ARG A 207 8.44 19.18 -32.48
CA ARG A 207 9.25 20.02 -33.37
C ARG A 207 8.41 21.12 -34.02
N SER A 208 7.16 20.81 -34.34
CA SER A 208 6.26 21.71 -35.07
C SER A 208 5.54 22.70 -34.16
N VAL A 209 5.38 22.38 -32.88
CA VAL A 209 4.66 23.21 -31.91
C VAL A 209 5.58 23.63 -30.77
N ASP A 210 5.80 24.93 -30.61
CA ASP A 210 6.41 25.51 -29.41
C ASP A 210 5.34 26.32 -28.64
N PRO A 211 4.85 25.84 -27.49
CA PRO A 211 3.91 26.61 -26.68
C PRO A 211 4.60 27.87 -26.12
N PRO A 212 3.85 28.89 -25.65
CA PRO A 212 4.44 30.00 -24.92
C PRO A 212 5.13 29.55 -23.62
N GLU A 213 6.04 30.36 -23.08
CA GLU A 213 6.71 30.06 -21.81
C GLU A 213 5.68 29.84 -20.69
N GLY A 214 5.93 28.85 -19.83
CA GLY A 214 5.01 28.45 -18.76
C GLY A 214 3.70 27.78 -19.21
N HIS A 215 3.49 27.61 -20.53
CA HIS A 215 2.33 26.91 -21.07
C HIS A 215 2.65 25.45 -21.43
N VAL A 216 1.61 24.61 -21.38
CA VAL A 216 1.66 23.22 -21.85
C VAL A 216 0.86 23.10 -23.14
N ALA A 217 1.46 22.57 -24.20
CA ALA A 217 0.78 22.18 -25.42
C ALA A 217 0.14 20.80 -25.25
N ILE A 218 -1.16 20.69 -25.55
CA ILE A 218 -1.88 19.40 -25.55
C ILE A 218 -2.39 19.15 -26.98
N GLY A 219 -1.77 18.21 -27.68
CA GLY A 219 -2.14 17.82 -29.04
C GLY A 219 -3.13 16.65 -29.07
N PHE A 220 -4.16 16.77 -29.89
CA PHE A 220 -5.16 15.72 -30.16
C PHE A 220 -5.09 15.34 -31.63
N THR A 221 -4.55 14.16 -31.94
CA THR A 221 -4.43 13.68 -33.33
C THR A 221 -5.65 12.84 -33.71
N SER A 222 -6.20 13.13 -34.88
CA SER A 222 -7.32 12.43 -35.52
C SER A 222 -6.87 11.42 -36.56
N GLN A 223 -5.56 11.19 -36.72
CA GLN A 223 -5.03 10.12 -37.58
C GLN A 223 -5.45 8.72 -37.06
N TYR A 224 -6.51 8.18 -37.68
CA TYR A 224 -7.08 6.87 -37.35
C TYR A 224 -6.34 5.76 -38.09
N VAL A 225 -5.66 4.85 -37.38
CA VAL A 225 -5.17 3.59 -37.96
C VAL A 225 -5.82 2.39 -37.26
N PHE A 226 -6.43 1.50 -38.05
CA PHE A 226 -6.96 0.22 -37.59
C PHE A 226 -5.84 -0.83 -37.59
N GLU A 227 -5.24 -1.08 -36.43
CA GLU A 227 -4.36 -2.24 -36.21
C GLU A 227 -4.90 -3.13 -35.08
N GLU A 228 -4.77 -4.45 -35.23
CA GLU A 228 -5.07 -5.46 -34.21
C GLU A 228 -3.88 -5.60 -33.25
N GLY A 229 -4.03 -5.18 -31.99
CA GLY A 229 -2.97 -5.28 -30.97
C GLY A 229 -3.09 -4.24 -29.83
N PRO A 230 -2.22 -4.30 -28.79
CA PRO A 230 -2.17 -3.29 -27.73
C PRO A 230 -1.72 -1.93 -28.29
N ARG A 231 -2.60 -0.92 -28.22
CA ARG A 231 -2.37 0.41 -28.80
C ARG A 231 -1.79 1.39 -27.78
N LYS A 232 -0.76 2.15 -28.17
CA LYS A 232 -0.32 3.34 -27.43
C LYS A 232 -1.18 4.54 -27.86
N LEU A 233 -2.05 5.00 -26.96
CA LEU A 233 -3.14 5.93 -27.28
C LEU A 233 -2.89 7.35 -26.78
N GLY A 234 -1.88 7.51 -25.93
CA GLY A 234 -1.39 8.80 -25.47
C GLY A 234 0.07 8.67 -25.04
N GLY A 235 0.69 9.82 -24.79
CA GLY A 235 2.02 9.83 -24.22
C GLY A 235 2.51 11.18 -23.77
N THR A 236 3.45 11.11 -22.85
CA THR A 236 4.29 12.21 -22.39
C THR A 236 5.77 11.81 -22.54
N ARG A 237 6.68 12.79 -22.68
CA ARG A 237 8.14 12.54 -22.73
C ARG A 237 8.79 12.54 -21.34
N GLY A 238 7.98 12.51 -20.29
CA GLY A 238 8.39 12.63 -18.90
C GLY A 238 7.56 13.67 -18.15
N SER A 239 7.78 13.74 -16.84
CA SER A 239 7.01 14.60 -15.95
C SER A 239 7.31 16.09 -16.19
N LEU A 240 6.27 16.92 -16.15
CA LEU A 240 6.28 18.37 -16.32
C LEU A 240 6.90 18.85 -17.63
N ARG A 241 6.90 18.01 -18.67
CA ARG A 241 7.32 18.45 -20.01
C ARG A 241 6.21 19.28 -20.66
N ARG A 242 6.62 20.24 -21.50
CA ARG A 242 5.73 21.24 -22.12
C ARG A 242 4.76 20.68 -23.18
N HIS A 243 4.81 19.37 -23.48
CA HIS A 243 4.01 18.73 -24.51
C HIS A 243 3.37 17.45 -24.00
N VAL A 244 2.07 17.31 -24.27
CA VAL A 244 1.27 16.09 -24.09
C VAL A 244 0.56 15.82 -25.40
N MET A 245 0.52 14.56 -25.84
CA MET A 245 -0.17 14.19 -27.08
C MET A 245 -1.09 13.00 -26.87
N LEU A 246 -2.29 13.05 -27.45
CA LEU A 246 -3.32 12.03 -27.37
C LEU A 246 -3.84 11.69 -28.76
N ARG A 247 -4.16 10.42 -28.99
CA ARG A 247 -4.96 9.99 -30.14
C ARG A 247 -6.44 10.12 -29.81
N GLU A 248 -7.18 10.83 -30.67
CA GLU A 248 -8.64 10.74 -30.68
C GLU A 248 -9.01 9.32 -31.18
N TRP A 249 -9.48 8.45 -30.29
CA TRP A 249 -9.92 7.09 -30.66
C TRP A 249 -11.04 7.09 -31.72
N SER A 250 -11.34 5.91 -32.29
CA SER A 250 -12.52 5.60 -33.12
C SER A 250 -13.83 6.23 -32.60
N PRO A 251 -14.80 6.57 -33.49
CA PRO A 251 -16.12 7.07 -33.11
C PRO A 251 -16.90 6.20 -32.10
N GLN A 252 -16.52 4.93 -31.95
CA GLN A 252 -17.18 3.96 -31.06
C GLN A 252 -16.86 4.13 -29.56
N VAL A 253 -16.08 5.16 -29.21
CA VAL A 253 -15.49 5.38 -27.88
C VAL A 253 -16.14 6.58 -27.24
N THR A 254 -16.59 6.38 -26.01
CA THR A 254 -17.36 7.37 -25.27
C THR A 254 -16.48 8.53 -24.81
N GLU A 255 -17.08 9.69 -24.58
CA GLU A 255 -16.36 10.87 -24.06
C GLU A 255 -15.76 10.61 -22.67
N ASN A 256 -16.39 9.76 -21.85
CA ASN A 256 -15.82 9.33 -20.57
C ASN A 256 -14.54 8.50 -20.72
N GLU A 257 -14.47 7.62 -21.72
CA GLU A 257 -13.25 6.85 -22.03
C GLU A 257 -12.13 7.78 -22.52
N ARG A 258 -12.47 8.82 -23.31
CA ARG A 258 -11.51 9.86 -23.74
C ARG A 258 -11.02 10.70 -22.57
N LEU A 259 -11.92 11.08 -21.67
CA LEU A 259 -11.58 11.77 -20.43
C LEU A 259 -10.66 10.91 -19.54
N GLN A 260 -10.93 9.61 -19.43
CA GLN A 260 -10.10 8.68 -18.67
C GLN A 260 -8.68 8.63 -19.22
N LEU A 261 -8.53 8.50 -20.55
CA LEU A 261 -7.22 8.53 -21.19
C LEU A 261 -6.51 9.88 -20.97
N LEU A 262 -7.22 11.00 -21.12
CA LEU A 262 -6.66 12.32 -20.86
C LEU A 262 -6.15 12.44 -19.42
N VAL A 263 -6.94 12.01 -18.44
CA VAL A 263 -6.54 12.04 -17.03
C VAL A 263 -5.36 11.11 -16.76
N HIS A 264 -5.29 9.96 -17.43
CA HIS A 264 -4.15 9.04 -17.33
C HIS A 264 -2.85 9.69 -17.84
N GLU A 265 -2.87 10.28 -19.04
CA GLU A 265 -1.70 10.95 -19.62
C GLU A 265 -1.30 12.20 -18.82
N LEU A 266 -2.28 12.97 -18.34
CA LEU A 266 -2.01 14.07 -17.42
C LEU A 266 -1.43 13.55 -16.10
N GLY A 267 -1.87 12.39 -15.61
CA GLY A 267 -1.25 11.68 -14.49
C GLY A 267 0.24 11.49 -14.73
N HIS A 268 0.63 10.89 -15.86
CA HIS A 268 2.04 10.75 -16.24
C HIS A 268 2.77 12.09 -16.36
N HIS A 269 2.12 13.12 -16.90
CA HIS A 269 2.67 14.48 -16.94
C HIS A 269 2.98 15.00 -15.52
N PHE A 270 2.15 14.73 -14.52
CA PHE A 270 2.43 15.07 -13.12
C PHE A 270 3.28 14.03 -12.38
N GLY A 271 3.81 13.02 -13.08
CA GLY A 271 4.70 12.01 -12.53
C GLY A 271 4.04 10.72 -12.06
N ALA A 272 2.71 10.57 -12.13
CA ALA A 272 2.06 9.31 -11.79
C ALA A 272 2.67 8.13 -12.55
N ALA A 273 2.72 6.98 -11.89
CA ALA A 273 3.17 5.72 -12.46
C ALA A 273 2.00 4.74 -12.54
N HIS A 274 2.16 3.69 -13.33
CA HIS A 274 1.11 2.68 -13.43
C HIS A 274 0.82 2.02 -12.09
N SER A 275 -0.44 1.62 -11.91
CA SER A 275 -0.99 1.14 -10.66
C SER A 275 -1.57 -0.27 -10.82
N PRO A 276 -1.35 -1.18 -9.84
CA PRO A 276 -2.00 -2.48 -9.84
C PRO A 276 -3.48 -2.40 -9.44
N GLU A 277 -3.94 -1.26 -8.91
CA GLU A 277 -5.32 -1.06 -8.52
C GLU A 277 -6.21 -0.92 -9.76
N THR A 278 -7.12 -1.88 -9.94
CA THR A 278 -8.03 -1.95 -11.09
C THR A 278 -8.97 -0.74 -11.20
N GLU A 279 -9.27 -0.10 -10.07
CA GLU A 279 -10.11 1.10 -9.99
C GLU A 279 -9.34 2.41 -10.17
N SER A 280 -8.00 2.36 -10.27
CA SER A 280 -7.17 3.53 -10.55
C SER A 280 -7.23 3.89 -12.03
N VAL A 281 -7.25 5.18 -12.33
CA VAL A 281 -7.05 5.71 -13.69
C VAL A 281 -5.66 5.35 -14.22
N MET A 282 -4.69 5.11 -13.33
CA MET A 282 -3.32 4.73 -13.69
C MET A 282 -3.11 3.24 -13.91
N ARG A 283 -4.17 2.43 -14.06
CA ARG A 283 -3.98 1.01 -14.44
C ARG A 283 -3.32 0.88 -15.80
N ALA A 284 -2.47 -0.14 -15.97
CA ALA A 284 -1.67 -0.33 -17.19
C ALA A 284 -2.51 -0.60 -18.46
N LEU A 285 -3.71 -1.18 -18.33
CA LEU A 285 -4.61 -1.46 -19.45
C LEU A 285 -5.87 -0.59 -19.37
N LEU A 286 -6.00 0.33 -20.32
CA LEU A 286 -7.22 1.13 -20.56
C LEU A 286 -8.00 0.57 -21.76
N GLY A 287 -9.32 0.79 -21.80
CA GLY A 287 -10.18 0.34 -22.91
C GLY A 287 -10.93 -0.98 -22.71
N ASP A 288 -10.97 -1.49 -21.49
CA ASP A 288 -11.73 -2.66 -21.05
C ASP A 288 -13.25 -2.44 -20.99
N ARG A 289 -13.77 -1.35 -21.56
CA ARG A 289 -15.19 -0.93 -21.60
C ARG A 289 -15.88 -0.82 -20.24
N ARG A 290 -15.15 -0.89 -19.12
CA ARG A 290 -15.71 -0.83 -17.75
C ARG A 290 -16.41 0.49 -17.44
N GLN A 291 -15.98 1.59 -18.05
CA GLN A 291 -16.58 2.93 -17.87
C GLN A 291 -17.96 3.09 -18.53
N ARG A 292 -18.45 2.08 -19.25
CA ARG A 292 -19.84 2.04 -19.75
C ARG A 292 -20.85 1.75 -18.63
N LEU A 293 -20.38 1.30 -17.47
CA LEU A 293 -21.18 1.15 -16.26
C LEU A 293 -21.35 2.51 -15.59
N LYS A 294 -22.59 3.00 -15.45
CA LYS A 294 -22.95 4.34 -14.91
C LYS A 294 -22.35 4.72 -13.53
N ALA A 295 -21.70 3.80 -12.82
CA ALA A 295 -21.24 3.95 -11.44
C ALA A 295 -19.73 4.14 -11.25
N VAL A 296 -18.90 3.94 -12.29
CA VAL A 296 -17.43 4.02 -12.15
C VAL A 296 -16.97 5.47 -12.30
N LYS A 297 -16.26 5.99 -11.29
CA LYS A 297 -15.71 7.36 -11.30
C LYS A 297 -14.21 7.32 -11.59
N ILE A 298 -13.74 8.26 -12.42
CA ILE A 298 -12.31 8.41 -12.73
C ILE A 298 -11.61 8.97 -11.48
N ARG A 299 -10.60 8.24 -10.97
CA ARG A 299 -9.83 8.61 -9.77
C ARG A 299 -8.44 8.02 -9.80
N PHE A 300 -7.51 8.64 -9.07
CA PHE A 300 -6.19 8.07 -8.80
C PHE A 300 -6.23 7.20 -7.52
N ASP A 301 -5.42 6.15 -7.48
CA ASP A 301 -5.11 5.45 -6.23
C ASP A 301 -4.36 6.35 -5.25
N VAL A 302 -4.18 5.87 -4.03
CA VAL A 302 -3.57 6.65 -2.94
C VAL A 302 -2.10 6.98 -3.20
N ALA A 303 -1.33 6.09 -3.82
CA ALA A 303 0.09 6.31 -4.10
C ALA A 303 0.26 7.39 -5.17
N ASN A 304 -0.48 7.28 -6.27
CA ASN A 304 -0.48 8.28 -7.32
C ASN A 304 -1.08 9.61 -6.86
N THR A 305 -2.09 9.61 -5.99
CA THR A 305 -2.59 10.85 -5.36
C THR A 305 -1.49 11.55 -4.57
N LEU A 306 -0.67 10.79 -3.83
CA LEU A 306 0.45 11.36 -3.09
C LEU A 306 1.53 11.93 -4.02
N ILE A 307 1.88 11.23 -5.10
CA ILE A 307 2.80 11.73 -6.14
C ILE A 307 2.28 13.05 -6.72
N LEU A 308 1.03 13.08 -7.16
CA LEU A 308 0.37 14.26 -7.71
C LEU A 308 0.36 15.42 -6.70
N ALA A 309 0.05 15.14 -5.44
CA ALA A 309 -0.01 16.14 -4.39
C ALA A 309 1.37 16.76 -4.10
N LEU A 310 2.43 15.94 -4.04
CA LEU A 310 3.82 16.39 -3.83
C LEU A 310 4.30 17.27 -4.98
N VAL A 311 4.08 16.83 -6.22
CA VAL A 311 4.45 17.62 -7.41
C VAL A 311 3.62 18.90 -7.48
N GLY A 312 2.32 18.81 -7.22
CA GLY A 312 1.43 19.98 -7.19
C GLY A 312 1.83 21.00 -6.12
N ASP A 313 2.34 20.55 -4.98
CA ASP A 313 2.85 21.43 -3.93
C ASP A 313 4.08 22.22 -4.36
N GLU A 314 5.03 21.58 -5.05
CA GLU A 314 6.20 22.25 -5.64
C GLU A 314 5.79 23.27 -6.71
N ILE A 315 4.77 22.96 -7.52
CA ILE A 315 4.21 23.90 -8.51
C ILE A 315 3.62 25.11 -7.80
N ARG A 316 2.76 24.92 -6.80
CA ARG A 316 2.10 26.03 -6.10
C ARG A 316 3.07 26.88 -5.28
N SER A 317 3.97 26.24 -4.56
CA SER A 317 4.83 26.91 -3.59
C SER A 317 6.06 27.56 -4.23
N ARG A 318 6.53 27.02 -5.36
CA ARG A 318 7.79 27.45 -6.01
C ARG A 318 7.66 27.79 -7.50
N GLY A 319 6.49 27.57 -8.11
CA GLY A 319 6.29 27.81 -9.54
C GLY A 319 7.09 26.84 -10.42
N VAL A 320 7.32 25.61 -9.95
CA VAL A 320 8.06 24.60 -10.72
C VAL A 320 7.34 24.29 -12.04
N THR A 321 8.08 24.31 -13.15
CA THR A 321 7.58 23.99 -14.50
C THR A 321 8.35 22.86 -15.17
N ASP A 322 9.43 22.35 -14.56
CA ASP A 322 10.21 21.21 -15.07
C ASP A 322 10.61 20.30 -13.89
N ALA A 323 10.59 18.97 -14.10
CA ALA A 323 10.90 17.99 -13.06
C ALA A 323 12.31 18.14 -12.46
N ASN A 324 13.27 18.72 -13.19
CA ASN A 324 14.61 18.99 -12.68
C ASN A 324 14.64 20.09 -11.60
N GLN A 325 13.61 20.95 -11.56
CA GLN A 325 13.48 22.03 -10.59
C GLN A 325 12.89 21.57 -9.26
N LEU A 326 12.38 20.33 -9.16
CA LEU A 326 11.86 19.77 -7.92
C LEU A 326 12.92 19.82 -6.80
N THR A 327 12.51 19.96 -5.55
CA THR A 327 13.49 19.95 -4.45
C THR A 327 14.16 18.58 -4.30
N PRO A 328 15.39 18.51 -3.74
CA PRO A 328 16.02 17.24 -3.39
C PRO A 328 15.13 16.36 -2.51
N TRP A 329 14.41 16.97 -1.56
CA TRP A 329 13.48 16.28 -0.67
C TRP A 329 12.33 15.62 -1.45
N THR A 330 11.64 16.39 -2.31
CA THR A 330 10.54 15.85 -3.11
C THR A 330 11.03 14.78 -4.08
N ARG A 331 12.18 14.96 -4.71
CA ARG A 331 12.79 13.92 -5.56
C ARG A 331 13.07 12.63 -4.80
N HIS A 332 13.69 12.72 -3.62
CA HIS A 332 13.96 11.55 -2.78
C HIS A 332 12.66 10.87 -2.35
N ARG A 333 11.64 11.65 -1.99
CA ARG A 333 10.34 11.12 -1.60
C ARG A 333 9.62 10.42 -2.75
N LEU A 334 9.60 11.02 -3.94
CA LEU A 334 9.06 10.41 -5.14
C LEU A 334 9.80 9.12 -5.50
N ALA A 335 11.13 9.09 -5.40
CA ALA A 335 11.93 7.88 -5.62
C ALA A 335 11.52 6.73 -4.70
N ALA A 336 11.28 6.99 -3.41
CA ALA A 336 10.81 5.98 -2.45
C ALA A 336 9.43 5.42 -2.82
N ILE A 337 8.50 6.28 -3.27
CA ILE A 337 7.17 5.86 -3.71
C ILE A 337 7.28 5.02 -4.99
N TYR A 338 8.06 5.46 -5.98
CA TYR A 338 8.25 4.72 -7.24
C TYR A 338 8.94 3.37 -7.03
N ALA A 339 9.87 3.25 -6.09
CA ALA A 339 10.50 1.98 -5.76
C ALA A 339 9.47 0.93 -5.32
N ILE A 340 8.49 1.35 -4.51
CA ILE A 340 7.40 0.47 -4.05
C ILE A 340 6.45 0.16 -5.21
N LEU A 341 6.03 1.15 -5.99
CA LEU A 341 5.18 0.92 -7.16
C LEU A 341 5.84 -0.03 -8.17
N SER A 342 7.14 0.12 -8.43
CA SER A 342 7.90 -0.76 -9.31
C SER A 342 7.97 -2.19 -8.78
N ALA A 343 8.07 -2.38 -7.47
CA ALA A 343 8.02 -3.72 -6.86
C ALA A 343 6.62 -4.35 -6.98
N THR A 344 5.55 -3.54 -6.97
CA THR A 344 4.18 -4.05 -7.11
C THR A 344 3.76 -4.39 -8.54
N LEU A 345 4.45 -3.83 -9.55
CA LEU A 345 4.24 -4.10 -10.98
C LEU A 345 5.59 -4.33 -11.69
N PRO A 346 6.28 -5.45 -11.44
CA PRO A 346 7.63 -5.68 -11.99
C PRO A 346 7.65 -5.85 -13.52
N GLU A 347 6.52 -6.26 -14.11
CA GLU A 347 6.36 -6.38 -15.57
C GLU A 347 6.26 -5.02 -16.28
N ASP A 348 6.11 -3.93 -15.50
CA ASP A 348 5.92 -2.58 -16.02
C ASP A 348 7.14 -1.68 -15.71
N PRO A 349 7.91 -1.28 -16.72
CA PRO A 349 9.11 -0.49 -16.49
C PRO A 349 8.82 0.97 -16.09
N ALA A 350 7.58 1.46 -16.17
CA ALA A 350 7.26 2.88 -16.02
C ALA A 350 7.68 3.44 -14.65
N ALA A 351 7.33 2.75 -13.55
CA ALA A 351 7.70 3.16 -12.20
C ALA A 351 9.22 3.13 -12.00
N GLY A 352 9.90 2.09 -12.50
CA GLY A 352 11.36 1.98 -12.44
C GLY A 352 12.09 3.08 -13.22
N VAL A 353 11.56 3.49 -14.38
CA VAL A 353 12.08 4.64 -15.15
C VAL A 353 11.92 5.94 -14.35
N GLN A 354 10.77 6.16 -13.72
CA GLN A 354 10.54 7.35 -12.89
C GLN A 354 11.43 7.38 -11.65
N ALA A 355 11.67 6.23 -11.00
CA ALA A 355 12.60 6.13 -9.87
C ALA A 355 14.02 6.59 -10.26
N ARG A 356 14.53 6.11 -11.40
CA ARG A 356 15.86 6.52 -11.92
C ARG A 356 15.93 8.02 -12.22
N ARG A 357 14.88 8.57 -12.84
CA ARG A 357 14.78 10.00 -13.16
C ARG A 357 14.70 10.90 -11.93
N ALA A 358 14.08 10.42 -10.86
CA ALA A 358 14.03 11.11 -9.57
C ALA A 358 15.39 11.08 -8.82
N GLY A 359 16.44 10.49 -9.41
CA GLY A 359 17.78 10.47 -8.82
C GLY A 359 18.11 9.19 -8.04
N ALA A 360 17.31 8.13 -8.15
CA ALA A 360 17.71 6.81 -7.67
C ALA A 360 18.76 6.20 -8.62
N VAL A 361 19.99 6.73 -8.57
CA VAL A 361 21.15 6.15 -9.27
C VAL A 361 21.81 5.16 -8.32
N GLY A 362 21.81 3.88 -8.68
CA GLY A 362 22.78 2.90 -8.16
C GLY A 362 22.71 2.57 -6.67
N VAL A 363 21.83 3.16 -5.89
CA VAL A 363 21.46 2.62 -4.58
C VAL A 363 20.43 1.55 -4.87
N PRO A 364 20.71 0.25 -4.68
CA PRO A 364 19.62 -0.67 -4.45
C PRO A 364 18.92 -0.09 -3.22
N VAL A 365 17.78 0.57 -3.44
CA VAL A 365 16.79 0.71 -2.38
C VAL A 365 16.41 -0.74 -2.15
N LYS A 366 17.18 -1.42 -1.29
CA LYS A 366 16.67 -2.57 -0.58
C LYS A 366 15.35 -2.04 -0.05
N PRO A 367 14.19 -2.57 -0.48
CA PRO A 367 13.00 -2.31 0.29
C PRO A 367 13.45 -2.61 1.72
N VAL A 368 13.33 -1.64 2.63
CA VAL A 368 13.43 -1.97 4.05
C VAL A 368 12.12 -2.69 4.39
N ILE A 369 11.86 -3.79 3.69
CA ILE A 369 11.21 -4.94 4.26
C ILE A 369 12.31 -5.49 5.15
N ARG A 370 12.21 -5.01 6.38
CA ARG A 370 12.74 -5.64 7.56
C ARG A 370 12.35 -7.13 7.50
N THR A 371 13.26 -7.94 6.95
CA THR A 371 13.14 -9.40 6.73
C THR A 371 13.60 -10.17 7.95
N GLU A 372 13.85 -9.51 9.08
CA GLU A 372 14.45 -10.09 10.28
C GLU A 372 13.71 -11.35 10.73
N PRO A 373 12.35 -11.43 10.73
CA PRO A 373 11.66 -12.67 11.08
C PRO A 373 11.96 -13.83 10.10
N LEU A 374 11.97 -13.57 8.78
CA LEU A 374 12.26 -14.57 7.76
C LEU A 374 13.75 -14.97 7.75
N ALA A 375 14.63 -14.00 7.97
CA ALA A 375 16.06 -14.19 8.08
C ALA A 375 16.41 -15.01 9.33
N ALA A 376 15.78 -14.71 10.48
CA ALA A 376 15.95 -15.45 11.72
C ALA A 376 15.46 -16.90 11.57
N LEU A 377 14.28 -17.10 10.98
CA LEU A 377 13.77 -18.44 10.64
C LEU A 377 14.77 -19.21 9.77
N THR A 378 15.25 -18.60 8.70
CA THR A 378 16.20 -19.21 7.76
C THR A 378 17.55 -19.53 8.43
N ALA A 379 18.04 -18.63 9.29
CA ALA A 379 19.28 -18.84 10.05
C ALA A 379 19.14 -19.97 11.08
N THR A 380 17.99 -20.07 11.75
CA THR A 380 17.67 -21.19 12.65
C THR A 380 17.64 -22.51 11.88
N ALA A 381 16.99 -22.56 10.71
CA ALA A 381 16.96 -23.75 9.85
C ALA A 381 18.38 -24.15 9.41
N ALA A 382 19.18 -23.19 8.95
CA ALA A 382 20.57 -23.42 8.54
C ALA A 382 21.46 -23.91 9.69
N THR A 383 21.25 -23.41 10.91
CA THR A 383 21.99 -23.82 12.11
C THR A 383 21.60 -25.23 12.52
N ASN A 384 20.29 -25.51 12.57
CA ASN A 384 19.77 -26.85 12.88
C ASN A 384 20.29 -27.91 11.90
N ARG A 385 20.36 -27.58 10.60
CA ARG A 385 20.88 -28.51 9.57
C ARG A 385 22.34 -28.90 9.79
N LYS A 386 23.14 -28.09 10.48
CA LYS A 386 24.54 -28.41 10.82
C LYS A 386 24.67 -29.36 12.01
N LEU A 387 23.63 -29.48 12.84
CA LEU A 387 23.64 -30.37 14.00
C LEU A 387 23.58 -31.85 13.58
N PRO A 388 24.19 -32.76 14.35
CA PRO A 388 24.10 -34.20 14.13
C PRO A 388 22.67 -34.71 14.38
N LEU A 389 22.29 -35.83 13.74
CA LEU A 389 20.96 -36.42 13.91
C LEU A 389 20.72 -36.98 15.32
N SER A 390 21.79 -37.41 16.00
CA SER A 390 21.76 -37.90 17.38
C SER A 390 22.64 -37.00 18.25
N ALA A 391 22.21 -36.78 19.49
CA ALA A 391 23.04 -36.09 20.48
C ALA A 391 24.28 -36.93 20.78
N ASP A 392 25.41 -36.26 21.00
CA ASP A 392 26.61 -36.87 21.58
C ASP A 392 26.79 -36.31 23.01
N PRO A 393 26.40 -37.06 24.05
CA PRO A 393 26.49 -36.60 25.43
C PRO A 393 27.92 -36.29 25.89
N GLU A 394 28.94 -36.93 25.28
CA GLU A 394 30.34 -36.74 25.67
C GLU A 394 30.93 -35.44 25.10
N ARG A 395 30.36 -34.91 24.01
CA ARG A 395 30.78 -33.66 23.37
C ARG A 395 29.92 -32.45 23.72
N GLY A 396 28.79 -32.66 24.41
CA GLY A 396 27.83 -31.61 24.74
C GLY A 396 27.11 -31.02 23.51
N GLU A 397 27.07 -31.76 22.39
CA GLU A 397 26.45 -31.31 21.14
C GLU A 397 24.95 -31.64 21.12
N ALA A 398 24.12 -30.63 20.85
CA ALA A 398 22.67 -30.81 20.72
C ALA A 398 22.30 -31.59 19.44
N ALA A 399 21.27 -32.42 19.53
CA ALA A 399 20.71 -33.10 18.36
C ALA A 399 19.93 -32.13 17.46
N ARG A 400 19.89 -32.47 16.17
CA ARG A 400 19.07 -31.80 15.16
C ARG A 400 17.57 -31.96 15.50
N LEU A 401 16.85 -30.84 15.54
CA LEU A 401 15.39 -30.82 15.64
C LEU A 401 14.76 -31.28 14.32
N VAL A 402 13.67 -32.05 14.41
CA VAL A 402 12.92 -32.60 13.27
C VAL A 402 11.42 -32.40 13.47
N GLY A 403 10.66 -32.41 12.36
CA GLY A 403 9.20 -32.38 12.40
C GLY A 403 8.64 -31.18 13.16
N ASP A 404 7.79 -31.45 14.15
CA ASP A 404 7.07 -30.45 14.94
C ASP A 404 8.03 -29.59 15.80
N ASP A 405 9.08 -30.20 16.36
CA ASP A 405 10.07 -29.49 17.18
C ASP A 405 10.89 -28.50 16.36
N LEU A 406 11.18 -28.85 15.10
CA LEU A 406 11.81 -27.94 14.16
C LEU A 406 10.90 -26.74 13.89
N THR A 407 9.63 -26.99 13.57
CA THR A 407 8.64 -25.93 13.35
C THR A 407 8.55 -24.98 14.55
N ASP A 408 8.47 -25.53 15.76
CA ASP A 408 8.42 -24.74 16.98
C ASP A 408 9.62 -23.79 17.10
N ALA A 409 10.83 -24.32 16.89
CA ALA A 409 12.06 -23.52 16.93
C ALA A 409 12.09 -22.42 15.86
N LEU A 410 11.63 -22.73 14.64
CA LEU A 410 11.55 -21.79 13.52
C LEU A 410 10.56 -20.65 13.78
N VAL A 411 9.37 -20.97 14.31
CA VAL A 411 8.35 -19.97 14.63
C VAL A 411 8.79 -19.10 15.81
N ARG A 412 9.39 -19.70 16.85
CA ARG A 412 9.92 -18.97 18.01
C ARG A 412 11.02 -17.99 17.61
N SER A 413 11.93 -18.39 16.72
CA SER A 413 12.99 -17.49 16.26
C SER A 413 12.46 -16.33 15.42
N ALA A 414 11.48 -16.58 14.55
CA ALA A 414 10.79 -15.53 13.80
C ALA A 414 10.05 -14.56 14.73
N ALA A 415 9.36 -15.07 15.76
CA ALA A 415 8.65 -14.24 16.73
C ALA A 415 9.61 -13.37 17.54
N LYS A 416 10.74 -13.93 17.99
CA LYS A 416 11.78 -13.20 18.72
C LYS A 416 12.36 -12.06 17.88
N ALA A 417 12.70 -12.33 16.62
CA ALA A 417 13.20 -11.29 15.71
C ALA A 417 12.15 -10.21 15.42
N ALA A 418 10.88 -10.58 15.34
CA ALA A 418 9.79 -9.61 15.18
C ALA A 418 9.70 -8.66 16.39
N MET A 419 9.93 -9.14 17.61
CA MET A 419 9.85 -8.31 18.82
C MET A 419 10.88 -7.17 18.91
N GLU A 420 11.97 -7.25 18.14
CA GLU A 420 12.97 -6.17 18.07
C GLU A 420 12.36 -4.86 17.50
N ASP A 421 11.20 -4.95 16.84
CA ASP A 421 10.35 -3.84 16.42
C ASP A 421 8.93 -4.02 17.01
N PRO A 422 8.51 -3.25 18.04
CA PRO A 422 7.24 -3.47 18.72
C PRO A 422 5.99 -2.93 17.97
N SER A 423 6.13 -2.47 16.72
CA SER A 423 5.01 -1.92 15.95
C SER A 423 3.98 -2.99 15.53
N ILE A 424 2.73 -2.59 15.24
CA ILE A 424 1.70 -3.49 14.67
C ILE A 424 2.19 -4.13 13.35
N ASP A 425 3.03 -3.42 12.62
CA ASP A 425 3.62 -3.90 11.37
C ASP A 425 4.56 -5.10 11.60
N SER A 426 5.21 -5.20 12.76
CA SER A 426 6.02 -6.37 13.13
C SER A 426 5.20 -7.66 13.25
N ARG A 427 4.00 -7.60 13.85
CA ARG A 427 3.09 -8.76 13.92
C ARG A 427 2.71 -9.26 12.53
N ARG A 428 2.46 -8.33 11.62
CA ARG A 428 2.16 -8.62 10.22
C ARG A 428 3.38 -9.21 9.50
N ARG A 429 4.56 -8.61 9.67
CA ARG A 429 5.84 -9.11 9.13
C ARG A 429 6.14 -10.52 9.60
N PHE A 430 5.90 -10.82 10.88
CA PHE A 430 6.01 -12.16 11.44
C PHE A 430 5.13 -13.16 10.70
N LEU A 431 3.84 -12.86 10.51
CA LEU A 431 2.91 -13.75 9.81
C LEU A 431 3.31 -13.96 8.34
N VAL A 432 3.71 -12.91 7.63
CA VAL A 432 4.21 -13.02 6.25
C VAL A 432 5.49 -13.86 6.19
N ALA A 433 6.40 -13.71 7.16
CA ALA A 433 7.62 -14.49 7.25
C ALA A 433 7.35 -15.98 7.53
N LEU A 434 6.32 -16.32 8.31
CA LEU A 434 5.92 -17.72 8.49
C LEU A 434 5.42 -18.33 7.18
N GLY A 435 4.51 -17.63 6.49
CA GLY A 435 3.95 -18.12 5.24
C GLY A 435 4.98 -18.26 4.12
N LEU A 436 5.93 -17.34 4.01
CA LEU A 436 7.04 -17.49 3.05
C LEU A 436 8.08 -18.51 3.53
N GLY A 437 8.38 -18.50 4.83
CA GLY A 437 9.49 -19.24 5.41
C GLY A 437 9.26 -20.74 5.51
N LEU A 438 8.02 -21.14 5.81
CA LEU A 438 7.61 -22.53 5.99
C LEU A 438 6.98 -23.13 4.73
N ASP A 439 6.83 -22.33 3.67
CA ASP A 439 6.33 -22.75 2.37
C ASP A 439 7.47 -22.88 1.34
N ASP A 440 7.54 -24.05 0.71
CA ASP A 440 8.39 -24.32 -0.46
C ASP A 440 7.59 -24.24 -1.78
N SER A 441 6.26 -24.04 -1.71
CA SER A 441 5.39 -23.88 -2.86
C SER A 441 5.37 -22.43 -3.36
N GLU A 442 4.89 -22.24 -4.59
CA GLU A 442 4.78 -20.90 -5.19
C GLU A 442 3.44 -20.21 -4.87
N THR A 443 2.69 -20.68 -3.86
CA THR A 443 1.29 -20.25 -3.63
C THR A 443 1.19 -18.74 -3.40
N LEU A 444 1.95 -18.19 -2.45
CA LEU A 444 1.96 -16.74 -2.18
C LEU A 444 2.62 -15.94 -3.31
N ARG A 445 3.53 -16.54 -4.09
CA ARG A 445 4.28 -15.88 -5.17
C ARG A 445 3.51 -15.81 -6.48
N LYS A 446 2.61 -16.76 -6.74
CA LYS A 446 1.74 -16.80 -7.92
C LYS A 446 0.39 -16.15 -7.70
N ASN A 447 -0.07 -16.05 -6.46
CA ASN A 447 -1.33 -15.38 -6.17
C ASN A 447 -1.23 -13.87 -6.48
N PRO A 448 -2.06 -13.32 -7.39
CA PRO A 448 -1.99 -11.92 -7.81
C PRO A 448 -2.08 -10.89 -6.68
N ARG A 449 -2.73 -11.25 -5.56
CA ARG A 449 -2.93 -10.35 -4.41
C ARG A 449 -1.73 -10.32 -3.47
N THR A 450 -0.93 -11.37 -3.44
CA THR A 450 0.21 -11.51 -2.51
C THR A 450 1.56 -11.47 -3.21
N ARG A 451 1.60 -11.69 -4.54
CA ARG A 451 2.82 -11.76 -5.36
C ARG A 451 3.77 -10.59 -5.12
N ALA A 452 3.26 -9.36 -5.21
CA ALA A 452 4.07 -8.15 -5.07
C ALA A 452 4.86 -8.13 -3.76
N GLU A 453 4.20 -8.41 -2.65
CA GLU A 453 4.82 -8.41 -1.33
C GLU A 453 5.68 -9.66 -1.10
N ALA A 454 5.27 -10.84 -1.59
CA ALA A 454 6.08 -12.05 -1.52
C ALA A 454 7.43 -11.88 -2.24
N LEU A 455 7.43 -11.26 -3.43
CA LEU A 455 8.63 -10.96 -4.21
C LEU A 455 9.49 -9.86 -3.56
N ALA A 456 8.85 -8.89 -2.90
CA ALA A 456 9.56 -7.83 -2.20
C ALA A 456 10.22 -8.34 -0.91
N THR A 457 9.59 -9.30 -0.20
CA THR A 457 10.11 -9.89 1.04
C THR A 457 11.18 -10.94 0.79
N GLU A 458 11.06 -11.75 -0.27
CA GLU A 458 12.02 -12.83 -0.57
C GLU A 458 12.36 -12.88 -2.06
N SER A 459 13.64 -12.64 -2.40
CA SER A 459 14.14 -12.80 -3.78
C SER A 459 14.24 -14.28 -4.17
N ASP A 460 14.29 -14.58 -5.48
CA ASP A 460 14.43 -15.97 -5.96
C ASP A 460 15.70 -16.66 -5.44
N ALA A 461 16.81 -15.91 -5.33
CA ALA A 461 18.05 -16.41 -4.77
C ALA A 461 17.94 -16.69 -3.27
N ALA A 462 17.32 -15.79 -2.51
CA ALA A 462 17.09 -15.98 -1.08
C ALA A 462 16.16 -17.17 -0.80
N ARG A 463 15.10 -17.30 -1.59
CA ARG A 463 14.17 -18.44 -1.56
C ARG A 463 14.88 -19.76 -1.81
N SER A 464 15.67 -19.83 -2.87
CA SER A 464 16.43 -21.03 -3.22
C SER A 464 17.38 -21.43 -2.08
N ALA A 465 18.06 -20.45 -1.48
CA ALA A 465 18.91 -20.68 -0.32
C ALA A 465 18.13 -21.15 0.91
N ARG A 466 16.97 -20.56 1.20
CA ARG A 466 16.09 -20.95 2.30
C ARG A 466 15.54 -22.36 2.13
N ILE A 467 14.94 -22.68 0.98
CA ILE A 467 14.36 -24.00 0.70
C ILE A 467 15.42 -25.08 0.89
N ASN A 468 16.65 -24.82 0.44
CA ASN A 468 17.75 -25.75 0.67
C ASN A 468 17.95 -26.06 2.15
N VAL A 469 17.83 -25.10 3.06
CA VAL A 469 18.09 -25.29 4.50
C VAL A 469 16.86 -25.64 5.34
N LEU A 470 15.64 -25.51 4.80
CA LEU A 470 14.38 -25.65 5.56
C LEU A 470 14.17 -27.06 6.14
N GLN A 471 14.67 -28.10 5.48
CA GLN A 471 14.45 -29.52 5.82
C GLN A 471 12.96 -29.90 5.71
N GLN A 472 12.42 -30.71 6.62
CA GLN A 472 11.01 -31.13 6.64
C GLN A 472 10.34 -30.77 7.98
N PRO A 473 10.03 -29.48 8.21
CA PRO A 473 9.23 -29.06 9.35
C PRO A 473 7.79 -29.57 9.21
N THR A 474 7.14 -29.94 10.31
CA THR A 474 5.76 -30.42 10.33
C THR A 474 4.94 -29.74 11.41
N VAL A 475 3.62 -29.86 11.33
CA VAL A 475 2.73 -29.64 12.48
C VAL A 475 1.76 -30.80 12.50
N ARG A 476 1.47 -31.38 13.67
CA ARG A 476 0.74 -32.65 13.77
C ARG A 476 1.40 -33.75 12.93
N GLY A 477 2.72 -33.74 12.81
CA GLY A 477 3.49 -34.68 11.98
C GLY A 477 3.28 -34.54 10.46
N ARG A 478 2.55 -33.52 10.00
CA ARG A 478 2.22 -33.28 8.58
C ARG A 478 2.87 -32.00 8.05
N ASN A 479 3.59 -32.10 6.92
CA ASN A 479 4.26 -30.97 6.28
C ASN A 479 3.30 -30.14 5.41
N ASP A 480 2.40 -30.81 4.69
CA ASP A 480 1.28 -30.24 3.96
C ASP A 480 0.39 -29.39 4.89
N THR A 481 -0.01 -29.93 6.03
CA THR A 481 -0.78 -29.20 7.06
C THR A 481 -0.06 -27.93 7.52
N LEU A 482 1.26 -28.00 7.72
CA LEU A 482 2.05 -26.83 8.10
C LEU A 482 2.00 -25.73 7.03
N LYS A 483 2.10 -26.13 5.75
CA LYS A 483 2.02 -25.19 4.63
C LYS A 483 0.65 -24.53 4.58
N HIS A 484 -0.43 -25.29 4.68
CA HIS A 484 -1.80 -24.76 4.77
C HIS A 484 -1.94 -23.72 5.88
N PHE A 485 -1.54 -24.10 7.10
CA PHE A 485 -1.58 -23.22 8.26
C PHE A 485 -0.78 -21.92 8.04
N ALA A 486 0.48 -22.02 7.63
CA ALA A 486 1.38 -20.87 7.51
C ALA A 486 1.00 -19.96 6.33
N VAL A 487 0.66 -20.53 5.18
CA VAL A 487 0.24 -19.79 3.97
C VAL A 487 -1.07 -19.05 4.23
N SER A 488 -2.06 -19.71 4.85
CA SER A 488 -3.34 -19.09 5.17
C SER A 488 -3.22 -18.00 6.24
N ALA A 489 -2.33 -18.16 7.23
CA ALA A 489 -1.99 -17.11 8.18
C ALA A 489 -1.38 -15.87 7.51
N ALA A 490 -0.41 -16.06 6.60
CA ALA A 490 0.18 -14.97 5.84
C ALA A 490 -0.84 -14.31 4.91
N LEU A 491 -1.68 -15.09 4.23
CA LEU A 491 -2.71 -14.59 3.34
C LEU A 491 -3.70 -13.70 4.09
N ALA A 492 -4.16 -14.10 5.28
CA ALA A 492 -5.02 -13.28 6.13
C ALA A 492 -4.34 -11.96 6.56
N ALA A 493 -3.03 -11.99 6.82
CA ALA A 493 -2.26 -10.80 7.19
C ALA A 493 -2.00 -9.84 6.00
N MET A 494 -1.90 -10.38 4.78
CA MET A 494 -1.69 -9.62 3.54
C MET A 494 -3.00 -9.06 2.98
N THR A 495 -4.12 -9.76 3.24
CA THR A 495 -5.45 -9.45 2.69
C THR A 495 -6.46 -9.18 3.81
N SER A 496 -7.41 -10.10 4.03
CA SER A 496 -8.33 -10.15 5.16
C SER A 496 -8.69 -11.61 5.46
N SER A 497 -9.16 -11.91 6.68
CA SER A 497 -9.62 -13.26 7.05
C SER A 497 -10.73 -13.79 6.14
N THR A 498 -11.69 -12.93 5.77
CA THR A 498 -12.80 -13.29 4.89
C THR A 498 -12.32 -13.69 3.50
N GLU A 499 -11.37 -12.94 2.94
CA GLU A 499 -10.79 -13.27 1.63
C GLU A 499 -9.92 -14.53 1.70
N ALA A 500 -9.14 -14.70 2.78
CA ALA A 500 -8.34 -15.90 3.00
C ALA A 500 -9.22 -17.16 3.09
N HIS A 501 -10.35 -17.12 3.79
CA HIS A 501 -11.31 -18.23 3.85
C HIS A 501 -11.90 -18.57 2.47
N ALA A 502 -12.26 -17.55 1.68
CA ALA A 502 -12.78 -17.77 0.34
C ALA A 502 -11.75 -18.42 -0.59
N LEU A 503 -10.49 -18.00 -0.48
CA LEU A 503 -9.39 -18.55 -1.27
C LEU A 503 -9.04 -19.98 -0.88
N GLY A 504 -9.00 -20.31 0.43
CA GLY A 504 -8.81 -21.70 0.89
C GLY A 504 -9.89 -22.63 0.35
N PHE A 505 -11.16 -22.23 0.46
CA PHE A 505 -12.28 -22.99 -0.12
C PHE A 505 -12.19 -23.13 -1.64
N ALA A 506 -11.86 -22.04 -2.35
CA ALA A 506 -11.72 -22.07 -3.81
C ALA A 506 -10.61 -23.05 -4.25
N LYS A 507 -9.50 -23.13 -3.50
CA LYS A 507 -8.43 -24.09 -3.77
C LYS A 507 -8.95 -25.53 -3.65
N GLU A 508 -9.63 -25.88 -2.54
CA GLU A 508 -10.20 -27.21 -2.36
C GLU A 508 -11.22 -27.59 -3.43
N ALA A 509 -12.04 -26.61 -3.86
CA ALA A 509 -13.01 -26.82 -4.93
C ALA A 509 -12.34 -27.09 -6.28
N ILE A 510 -11.20 -26.45 -6.56
CA ILE A 510 -10.39 -26.71 -7.75
C ILE A 510 -9.73 -28.10 -7.65
N ASP A 511 -9.17 -28.46 -6.50
CA ASP A 511 -8.53 -29.76 -6.28
C ASP A 511 -9.54 -30.92 -6.43
N ALA A 512 -10.81 -30.69 -6.13
CA ALA A 512 -11.91 -31.63 -6.35
C ALA A 512 -12.25 -31.88 -7.83
N GLN A 513 -11.86 -30.97 -8.75
CA GLN A 513 -12.17 -31.02 -10.19
C GLN A 513 -11.08 -31.70 -11.04
N GLY A 514 -10.14 -32.41 -10.42
CA GLY A 514 -9.08 -33.14 -11.13
C GLY A 514 -7.69 -33.03 -10.49
N GLY A 515 -7.58 -32.45 -9.29
CA GLY A 515 -6.38 -32.44 -8.47
C GLY A 515 -6.35 -33.58 -7.44
N SER A 516 -5.90 -33.28 -6.22
CA SER A 516 -5.83 -34.23 -5.11
C SER A 516 -7.19 -34.63 -4.51
N GLY A 517 -8.26 -33.92 -4.85
CA GLY A 517 -9.58 -34.04 -4.22
C GLY A 517 -9.77 -33.05 -3.07
N PHE A 518 -11.04 -32.80 -2.70
CA PHE A 518 -11.42 -31.89 -1.61
C PHE A 518 -11.01 -32.46 -0.24
N SER A 519 -10.39 -31.63 0.60
CA SER A 519 -9.89 -31.99 1.93
C SER A 519 -10.44 -31.08 3.03
N PHE A 520 -11.22 -31.66 3.94
CA PHE A 520 -11.63 -30.96 5.16
C PHE A 520 -10.46 -30.80 6.15
N ALA A 521 -9.44 -31.64 6.08
CA ALA A 521 -8.23 -31.49 6.87
C ALA A 521 -7.43 -30.25 6.43
N ASP A 522 -7.32 -30.01 5.12
CA ASP A 522 -6.66 -28.82 4.57
C ASP A 522 -7.45 -27.55 4.92
N LEU A 523 -8.79 -27.60 4.83
CA LEU A 523 -9.63 -26.51 5.31
C LEU A 523 -9.48 -26.25 6.81
N ALA A 524 -9.38 -27.30 7.63
CA ALA A 524 -9.16 -27.13 9.06
C ALA A 524 -7.81 -26.44 9.35
N ALA A 525 -6.76 -26.81 8.60
CA ALA A 525 -5.45 -26.18 8.69
C ALA A 525 -5.47 -24.72 8.21
N ASP A 526 -6.14 -24.43 7.08
CA ASP A 526 -6.30 -23.08 6.55
C ASP A 526 -7.02 -22.17 7.54
N ARG A 527 -8.14 -22.64 8.10
CA ARG A 527 -8.95 -21.91 9.08
C ARG A 527 -8.19 -21.69 10.39
N ALA A 528 -7.42 -22.69 10.84
CA ALA A 528 -6.53 -22.55 12.00
C ALA A 528 -5.46 -21.46 11.76
N GLY A 529 -4.87 -21.42 10.56
CA GLY A 529 -3.91 -20.39 10.16
C GLY A 529 -4.51 -18.98 10.16
N ILE A 530 -5.71 -18.84 9.61
CA ILE A 530 -6.45 -17.55 9.59
C ILE A 530 -6.76 -17.09 11.02
N ARG A 531 -7.26 -17.99 11.88
CA ARG A 531 -7.57 -17.67 13.28
C ARG A 531 -6.32 -17.32 14.09
N PHE A 532 -5.20 -17.96 13.80
CA PHE A 532 -3.89 -17.61 14.36
C PHE A 532 -3.47 -16.20 13.95
N ALA A 533 -3.56 -15.86 12.66
CA ALA A 533 -3.27 -14.52 12.18
C ALA A 533 -4.13 -13.45 12.86
N GLU A 534 -5.43 -13.70 13.03
CA GLU A 534 -6.34 -12.81 13.75
C GLU A 534 -5.88 -12.57 15.19
N ALA A 535 -5.55 -13.64 15.93
CA ALA A 535 -5.09 -13.54 17.30
C ALA A 535 -3.77 -12.76 17.43
N VAL A 536 -2.84 -13.01 16.50
CA VAL A 536 -1.55 -12.31 16.46
C VAL A 536 -1.75 -10.83 16.14
N LEU A 537 -2.54 -10.50 15.12
CA LEU A 537 -2.80 -9.11 14.72
C LEU A 537 -3.56 -8.34 15.80
N ALA A 538 -4.56 -8.97 16.44
CA ALA A 538 -5.28 -8.42 17.58
C ALA A 538 -4.41 -8.28 18.85
N GLY A 539 -3.27 -8.98 18.91
CA GLY A 539 -2.38 -9.00 20.06
C GLY A 539 -2.86 -9.90 21.20
N THR A 540 -3.90 -10.71 20.99
CA THR A 540 -4.36 -11.72 21.97
C THR A 540 -3.44 -12.94 22.00
N ALA A 541 -2.63 -13.15 20.96
CA ALA A 541 -1.45 -14.01 20.96
C ALA A 541 -0.19 -13.13 20.84
N PRO A 542 0.37 -12.62 21.95
CA PRO A 542 1.51 -11.71 21.93
C PRO A 542 2.77 -12.36 21.36
N LEU A 543 3.56 -11.61 20.57
CA LEU A 543 4.83 -12.11 20.01
C LEU A 543 5.81 -12.59 21.10
N ALA A 544 5.83 -11.92 22.27
CA ALA A 544 6.64 -12.35 23.42
C ALA A 544 6.32 -13.77 23.87
N TRP A 545 5.02 -14.06 24.02
CA TRP A 545 4.58 -15.40 24.38
C TRP A 545 4.85 -16.41 23.26
N LEU A 546 4.70 -16.02 21.99
CA LEU A 546 5.04 -16.90 20.86
C LEU A 546 6.54 -17.21 20.78
N ALA A 547 7.40 -16.26 21.09
CA ALA A 547 8.85 -16.45 21.11
C ALA A 547 9.30 -17.46 22.20
N GLU A 548 8.57 -17.51 23.31
CA GLU A 548 8.92 -18.34 24.49
C GLU A 548 8.12 -19.62 24.63
N GLU A 549 6.91 -19.70 24.07
CA GLU A 549 5.94 -20.77 24.40
C GLU A 549 5.19 -21.34 23.19
N PHE A 550 5.47 -20.89 21.95
CA PHE A 550 4.80 -21.44 20.78
C PHE A 550 4.98 -22.96 20.64
N ARG A 551 3.86 -23.67 20.50
CA ARG A 551 3.79 -25.08 20.11
C ARG A 551 2.81 -25.19 18.94
N GLY A 552 3.23 -25.63 17.77
CA GLY A 552 2.36 -25.71 16.59
C GLY A 552 1.08 -26.50 16.85
N ASN A 553 1.19 -27.59 17.61
CA ASN A 553 0.06 -28.44 17.98
C ASN A 553 -0.98 -27.75 18.90
N ASN A 554 -0.63 -26.61 19.51
CA ASN A 554 -1.59 -25.79 20.25
C ASN A 554 -2.40 -24.86 19.34
N PHE A 555 -2.05 -24.71 18.06
CA PHE A 555 -2.73 -23.82 17.11
C PHE A 555 -3.40 -24.57 15.96
N VAL A 556 -3.06 -25.83 15.74
CA VAL A 556 -3.69 -26.69 14.74
C VAL A 556 -4.47 -27.80 15.45
N PRO A 557 -5.78 -27.98 15.16
CA PRO A 557 -6.57 -29.04 15.76
C PRO A 557 -6.04 -30.42 15.36
N ALA A 558 -6.47 -31.45 16.10
CA ALA A 558 -6.34 -32.83 15.65
C ALA A 558 -7.11 -32.96 14.32
N LEU A 559 -6.50 -33.61 13.32
CA LEU A 559 -7.06 -33.71 11.97
C LEU A 559 -7.63 -35.10 11.68
N GLU A 560 -7.45 -36.04 12.61
CA GLU A 560 -7.95 -37.39 12.53
C GLU A 560 -9.48 -37.39 12.41
N GLY A 561 -10.00 -38.01 11.35
CA GLY A 561 -11.43 -38.14 11.11
C GLY A 561 -12.02 -37.14 10.12
N TYR A 562 -11.29 -36.10 9.71
CA TYR A 562 -11.72 -35.28 8.57
C TYR A 562 -11.59 -36.05 7.26
N SER A 563 -12.58 -35.91 6.38
CA SER A 563 -12.53 -36.53 5.05
C SER A 563 -11.55 -35.78 4.14
N GLU A 564 -10.70 -36.53 3.45
CA GLU A 564 -9.68 -36.01 2.54
C GLU A 564 -9.80 -36.68 1.16
N GLY A 565 -9.31 -36.00 0.11
CA GLY A 565 -9.25 -36.54 -1.24
C GLY A 565 -10.62 -36.85 -1.86
N LEU A 566 -11.66 -36.11 -1.49
CA LEU A 566 -13.01 -36.34 -2.01
C LEU A 566 -13.14 -35.80 -3.45
N PRO A 567 -13.49 -36.63 -4.46
CA PRO A 567 -13.85 -36.13 -5.78
C PRO A 567 -15.09 -35.24 -5.72
N ILE A 568 -15.22 -34.28 -6.64
CA ILE A 568 -16.34 -33.30 -6.63
C ILE A 568 -17.72 -33.96 -6.57
N GLU A 569 -17.92 -35.10 -7.25
CA GLU A 569 -19.18 -35.85 -7.26
C GLU A 569 -19.52 -36.39 -5.85
N LYS A 570 -18.52 -36.94 -5.16
CA LYS A 570 -18.67 -37.48 -3.81
C LYS A 570 -18.87 -36.35 -2.81
N MET A 571 -18.11 -35.26 -2.94
CA MET A 571 -18.25 -34.05 -2.12
C MET A 571 -19.68 -33.47 -2.21
N MET A 572 -20.20 -33.29 -3.43
CA MET A 572 -21.56 -32.78 -3.65
C MET A 572 -22.63 -33.74 -3.14
N LYS A 573 -22.42 -35.05 -3.29
CA LYS A 573 -23.37 -36.07 -2.81
C LYS A 573 -23.44 -36.11 -1.28
N GLU A 574 -22.30 -36.15 -0.60
CA GLU A 574 -22.23 -36.36 0.85
C GLU A 574 -22.44 -35.06 1.63
N TYR A 575 -21.88 -33.94 1.17
CA TYR A 575 -21.83 -32.67 1.89
C TYR A 575 -22.58 -31.52 1.19
N GLY A 576 -22.80 -31.62 -0.11
CA GLY A 576 -23.42 -30.55 -0.91
C GLY A 576 -22.47 -29.38 -1.18
N GLY A 577 -23.03 -28.28 -1.71
CA GLY A 577 -22.27 -27.06 -1.96
C GLY A 577 -22.02 -26.24 -0.69
N GLN A 578 -21.30 -25.12 -0.81
CA GLN A 578 -20.94 -24.28 0.34
C GLN A 578 -22.16 -23.81 1.18
N GLY A 579 -23.33 -23.62 0.56
CA GLY A 579 -24.56 -23.23 1.26
C GLY A 579 -25.35 -24.38 1.88
N ASP A 580 -24.94 -25.64 1.69
CA ASP A 580 -25.65 -26.81 2.20
C ASP A 580 -25.45 -26.94 3.72
N PRO A 581 -26.52 -27.20 4.50
CA PRO A 581 -26.41 -27.39 5.94
C PRO A 581 -25.42 -28.47 6.38
N ARG A 582 -25.22 -29.53 5.57
CA ARG A 582 -24.27 -30.61 5.87
C ARG A 582 -22.83 -30.10 5.80
N PHE A 583 -22.50 -29.35 4.75
CA PHE A 583 -21.21 -28.68 4.63
C PHE A 583 -20.97 -27.70 5.78
N GLN A 584 -21.97 -26.85 6.08
CA GLN A 584 -21.89 -25.87 7.17
C GLN A 584 -21.73 -26.52 8.55
N ALA A 585 -22.31 -27.71 8.77
CA ALA A 585 -22.13 -28.46 10.01
C ALA A 585 -20.67 -28.86 10.23
N VAL A 586 -19.99 -29.35 9.18
CA VAL A 586 -18.55 -29.71 9.24
C VAL A 586 -17.68 -28.47 9.45
N ILE A 587 -17.95 -27.37 8.74
CA ILE A 587 -17.23 -26.11 8.97
C ILE A 587 -17.42 -25.61 10.41
N GLY A 588 -18.64 -25.68 10.93
CA GLY A 588 -18.93 -25.31 12.31
C GLY A 588 -18.25 -26.22 13.33
N GLU A 589 -18.05 -27.50 13.02
CA GLU A 589 -17.26 -28.43 13.85
C GLU A 589 -15.78 -28.05 13.87
N ILE A 590 -15.21 -27.78 12.70
CA ILE A 590 -13.83 -27.29 12.57
C ILE A 590 -13.63 -26.02 13.38
N ASP A 591 -14.53 -25.03 13.24
CA ASP A 591 -14.44 -23.76 13.96
C ASP A 591 -14.51 -23.94 15.48
N ARG A 592 -15.42 -24.80 15.97
CA ARG A 592 -15.49 -25.13 17.40
C ARG A 592 -14.21 -25.83 17.88
N GLY A 593 -13.67 -26.74 17.08
CA GLY A 593 -12.41 -27.43 17.38
C GLY A 593 -11.24 -26.46 17.50
N ILE A 594 -11.17 -25.47 16.60
CA ILE A 594 -10.17 -24.40 16.64
C ILE A 594 -10.36 -23.54 17.91
N GLU A 595 -11.56 -23.02 18.19
CA GLU A 595 -11.78 -22.18 19.40
C GLU A 595 -11.53 -22.93 20.72
N ALA A 596 -11.62 -24.26 20.71
CA ALA A 596 -11.30 -25.09 21.88
C ALA A 596 -9.78 -25.25 22.12
N LEU A 597 -8.91 -24.75 21.24
CA LEU A 597 -7.46 -24.86 21.38
C LEU A 597 -6.91 -23.99 22.53
N PRO A 598 -5.80 -24.40 23.17
CA PRO A 598 -5.25 -23.73 24.36
C PRO A 598 -5.07 -22.20 24.26
N PRO A 599 -4.64 -21.62 23.12
CA PRO A 599 -4.46 -20.18 22.99
C PRO A 599 -5.78 -19.39 22.97
N TYR A 600 -6.90 -20.00 22.58
CA TYR A 600 -8.18 -19.32 22.36
C TYR A 600 -9.21 -19.53 23.48
N ARG A 601 -8.95 -20.48 24.39
CA ARG A 601 -9.84 -20.71 25.54
C ARG A 601 -9.99 -19.45 26.41
N PRO A 602 -11.22 -19.10 26.83
CA PRO A 602 -11.48 -18.04 27.79
C PRO A 602 -10.66 -18.23 29.07
N LEU A 603 -10.22 -17.11 29.68
CA LEU A 603 -9.42 -17.11 30.91
C LEU A 603 -10.09 -17.88 32.07
N SER A 604 -11.42 -17.90 32.12
CA SER A 604 -12.20 -18.63 33.14
C SER A 604 -11.97 -20.14 33.11
N LEU A 605 -11.84 -20.74 31.92
CA LEU A 605 -11.58 -22.19 31.77
C LEU A 605 -10.11 -22.56 32.01
N LYS A 606 -9.18 -21.60 31.88
CA LYS A 606 -7.75 -21.81 32.22
C LYS A 606 -7.54 -21.97 33.73
N LEU A 607 -8.32 -21.27 34.56
CA LEU A 607 -8.27 -21.42 36.02
C LEU A 607 -8.88 -22.74 36.51
N ASP A 608 -9.94 -23.23 35.87
CA ASP A 608 -10.56 -24.52 36.24
C ASP A 608 -9.67 -25.71 35.88
N ALA A 609 -8.96 -25.66 34.74
CA ALA A 609 -8.01 -26.69 34.34
C ALA A 609 -6.75 -26.73 35.23
N LEU A 610 -6.31 -25.57 35.76
CA LEU A 610 -5.23 -25.49 36.74
C LEU A 610 -5.66 -26.04 38.13
N HIS A 611 -6.95 -25.94 38.48
CA HIS A 611 -7.50 -26.51 39.72
C HIS A 611 -7.79 -28.02 39.64
N GLN A 612 -7.85 -28.60 38.43
CA GLN A 612 -8.11 -30.03 38.21
C GLN A 612 -6.85 -30.86 37.92
N ALA A 613 -5.66 -30.25 37.91
CA ALA A 613 -4.41 -30.99 37.81
C ALA A 613 -4.12 -31.76 39.12
N PRO A 614 -3.75 -33.05 39.09
CA PRO A 614 -3.50 -33.84 40.28
C PRO A 614 -2.34 -33.28 41.12
N ALA A 615 -2.54 -33.27 42.43
CA ALA A 615 -1.68 -32.66 43.45
C ALA A 615 -0.35 -33.42 43.69
N SER A 616 0.55 -33.46 42.70
CA SER A 616 1.90 -34.01 42.88
C SER A 616 3.05 -33.02 42.72
N PHE A 617 2.78 -31.73 42.53
CA PHE A 617 3.82 -30.69 42.59
C PHE A 617 3.32 -29.46 43.38
N ARG A 618 3.41 -29.56 44.70
CA ARG A 618 3.65 -28.41 45.58
C ARG A 618 4.92 -28.73 46.35
N VAL A 619 5.98 -27.96 46.08
CA VAL A 619 7.17 -27.89 46.92
C VAL A 619 7.06 -26.59 47.71
N ASP A 620 7.44 -26.68 48.99
CA ASP A 620 7.30 -25.69 50.06
C ASP A 620 7.71 -24.24 49.74
#